data_AF-A0A927PNB7-F1
#
_entry.id   AF-A0A927PNB7-F1
#
_cell.length_a   1.000
_cell.length_b   1.000
_cell.length_c   1.000
_cell.angle_alpha   90.00
_cell.angle_beta   90.00
_cell.angle_gamma   90.00
#
_symmetry.space_group_name_H-M   'P 1'
#
loop_
_entity.id
_entity.type
_entity.pdbx_description
1 polymer ?
#
loop_
_entity_poly.entity_id
_entity_poly.type
_entity_poly.pdbx_seq_one_letter_code
_entity_poly.pdbx_strand_id
1 'polypeptide(L)'
;ARVQREQSDLLDHHQVALPAIQQAAGPGAGFDTLAVFESYPVDQAGEEAIAIDGMTVTGASGADDTHYPVSIIAYAQPELTIKVKHRAELIPQVVAEGIAARLGMVLDAFAGDASVRVG
;
A
#
# COMPACT_ATOMS: atom_id res chain seq x y z
N ALA A 1 8.68 -7.26 15.23
CA ALA A 1 7.74 -6.95 16.34
C ALA A 1 7.57 -5.46 16.65
N ARG A 2 8.61 -4.59 16.53
CA ARG A 2 8.47 -3.14 16.82
C ARG A 2 7.37 -2.47 15.97
N VAL A 3 7.46 -2.57 14.65
CA VAL A 3 6.52 -1.93 13.71
C VAL A 3 5.08 -2.37 13.97
N GLN A 4 4.83 -3.67 14.14
CA GLN A 4 3.50 -4.17 14.46
C GLN A 4 2.93 -3.51 15.72
N ARG A 5 3.70 -3.43 16.81
CA ARG A 5 3.25 -2.78 18.05
C ARG A 5 2.98 -1.30 17.83
N GLU A 6 3.91 -0.57 17.22
CA GLU A 6 3.75 0.86 16.94
C GLU A 6 2.49 1.12 16.08
N GLN A 7 2.18 0.28 15.10
CA GLN A 7 0.95 0.41 14.30
C GLN A 7 -0.30 0.01 15.09
N SER A 8 -0.24 -1.04 15.93
CA SER A 8 -1.37 -1.43 16.78
C SER A 8 -1.72 -0.37 17.81
N ASP A 9 -0.72 0.27 18.42
CA ASP A 9 -0.91 1.32 19.41
C ASP A 9 -1.56 2.58 18.80
N LEU A 10 -1.49 2.76 17.48
CA LEU A 10 -2.09 3.88 16.75
C LEU A 10 -3.54 3.64 16.31
N LEU A 11 -4.07 2.42 16.40
CA LEU A 11 -5.40 2.06 15.89
C LEU A 11 -6.52 2.93 16.48
N ASP A 12 -6.43 3.27 17.77
CA ASP A 12 -7.41 4.10 18.48
C ASP A 12 -7.38 5.59 18.06
N HIS A 13 -6.46 5.96 17.15
CA HIS A 13 -6.21 7.33 16.70
C HIS A 13 -6.33 7.52 15.18
N HIS A 14 -6.74 6.49 14.42
CA HIS A 14 -6.84 6.57 12.94
C HIS A 14 -7.89 7.56 12.42
N GLN A 15 -8.80 8.03 13.28
CA GLN A 15 -9.78 9.08 12.96
C GLN A 15 -9.16 10.48 12.83
N VAL A 16 -7.92 10.69 13.28
CA VAL A 16 -7.27 12.00 13.20
C VAL A 16 -6.79 12.24 11.78
N ALA A 17 -7.37 13.24 11.11
CA ALA A 17 -6.99 13.59 9.76
C ALA A 17 -5.53 14.07 9.66
N LEU A 18 -4.83 13.66 8.60
CA LEU A 18 -3.43 14.03 8.37
C LEU A 18 -3.14 15.54 8.49
N PRO A 19 -3.98 16.47 7.97
CA PRO A 19 -3.74 17.90 8.15
C PRO A 19 -3.70 18.33 9.63
N ALA A 20 -4.52 17.71 10.49
CA ALA A 20 -4.51 18.00 11.93
C ALA A 20 -3.23 17.47 12.60
N ILE A 21 -2.76 16.29 12.19
CA ILE A 21 -1.47 15.74 12.63
C ILE A 21 -0.32 16.67 12.23
N GLN A 22 -0.29 17.12 10.97
CA GLN A 22 0.72 18.04 10.46
C GLN A 22 0.69 19.40 11.15
N GLN A 23 -0.51 19.92 11.45
CA GLN A 23 -0.65 21.17 12.20
C GLN A 23 -0.06 21.05 13.62
N ALA A 24 -0.27 19.91 14.29
CA ALA A 24 0.20 19.69 15.65
C ALA A 24 1.70 19.35 15.75
N ALA A 25 2.20 18.51 14.85
CA ALA A 25 3.58 18.01 14.87
C ALA A 25 4.55 18.86 14.03
N GLY A 26 4.03 19.75 13.19
CA GLY A 26 4.83 20.65 12.34
C GLY A 26 5.42 19.97 11.09
N PRO A 27 6.37 20.65 10.41
CA PRO A 27 6.92 20.21 9.12
C PRO A 27 7.56 18.82 9.11
N GLY A 28 7.94 18.29 10.28
CA GLY A 28 8.51 16.95 10.42
C GLY A 28 7.52 15.80 10.25
N ALA A 29 6.20 16.08 10.24
CA ALA A 29 5.15 15.09 10.00
C ALA A 29 4.82 14.92 8.51
N GLY A 30 5.83 15.08 7.65
CA GLY A 30 5.75 14.80 6.22
C GLY A 30 6.28 13.40 5.89
N PHE A 31 5.75 12.81 4.84
CA PHE A 31 6.26 11.56 4.26
C PHE A 31 6.13 11.62 2.74
N ASP A 32 7.08 10.98 2.05
CA ASP A 32 7.18 10.93 0.60
C ASP A 32 6.67 9.61 0.00
N THR A 33 6.37 8.64 0.86
CA THR A 33 5.99 7.30 0.49
C THR A 33 4.72 6.88 1.22
N LEU A 34 3.74 6.39 0.48
CA LEU A 34 2.54 5.79 1.03
C LEU A 34 2.65 4.26 0.93
N ALA A 35 2.36 3.55 2.01
CA ALA A 35 2.24 2.09 2.01
C ALA A 35 0.84 1.69 2.47
N VAL A 36 0.13 0.92 1.65
CA VAL A 36 -1.23 0.43 1.92
C VAL A 36 -1.21 -1.08 1.87
N PHE A 37 -1.78 -1.71 2.90
CA PHE A 37 -2.07 -3.14 2.90
C PHE A 37 -3.57 -3.36 2.92
N GLU A 38 -4.09 -3.93 1.86
CA GLU A 38 -5.51 -4.25 1.71
C GLU A 38 -5.71 -5.70 2.12
N SER A 39 -6.17 -5.89 3.36
CA SER A 39 -6.44 -7.21 3.96
C SER A 39 -7.85 -7.74 3.66
N TYR A 40 -8.70 -6.91 3.06
CA TYR A 40 -10.06 -7.26 2.67
C TYR A 40 -10.08 -7.60 1.18
N PRO A 41 -11.00 -8.45 0.72
CA PRO A 41 -11.16 -8.66 -0.71
C PRO A 41 -11.47 -7.30 -1.34
N VAL A 42 -10.52 -6.83 -2.13
CA VAL A 42 -10.72 -5.70 -3.04
C VAL A 42 -11.81 -6.18 -4.00
N ASP A 43 -13.05 -5.83 -3.69
CA ASP A 43 -14.24 -5.97 -4.51
C ASP A 43 -14.59 -7.35 -5.10
N GLN A 44 -13.89 -8.46 -4.82
CA GLN A 44 -14.34 -9.77 -5.32
C GLN A 44 -15.71 -10.19 -4.75
N ALA A 45 -16.04 -9.78 -3.53
CA ALA A 45 -17.37 -10.03 -2.96
C ALA A 45 -18.49 -9.16 -3.57
N GLY A 46 -18.14 -8.07 -4.27
CA GLY A 46 -19.09 -7.23 -5.05
C GLY A 46 -19.09 -7.53 -6.55
N GLU A 47 -17.99 -8.10 -7.06
CA GLU A 47 -17.80 -8.56 -8.44
C GLU A 47 -18.39 -9.97 -8.68
N GLU A 48 -18.58 -10.77 -7.63
CA GLU A 48 -19.43 -11.97 -7.67
C GLU A 48 -20.91 -11.58 -7.85
N ALA A 49 -21.26 -11.25 -9.08
CA ALA A 49 -22.60 -11.35 -9.67
C ALA A 49 -23.76 -10.69 -8.88
N ILE A 50 -23.67 -9.40 -8.56
CA ILE A 50 -24.89 -8.60 -8.47
C ILE A 50 -25.30 -8.25 -9.90
N ALA A 51 -26.12 -9.11 -10.52
CA ALA A 51 -26.80 -8.76 -11.76
C ALA A 51 -27.75 -7.58 -11.45
N ILE A 52 -27.33 -6.36 -11.77
CA ILE A 52 -28.21 -5.19 -11.69
C ILE A 52 -29.01 -5.19 -12.99
N ASP A 53 -30.22 -5.74 -12.94
CA ASP A 53 -31.18 -5.72 -14.06
C ASP A 53 -30.59 -6.27 -15.38
N GLY A 54 -29.84 -7.38 -15.30
CA GLY A 54 -29.21 -8.03 -16.46
C GLY A 54 -27.82 -7.51 -16.85
N MET A 55 -27.29 -6.50 -16.16
CA MET A 55 -25.94 -6.01 -16.34
C MET A 55 -24.94 -6.77 -15.47
N THR A 56 -23.80 -7.17 -16.06
CA THR A 56 -22.69 -7.83 -15.34
C THR A 56 -21.50 -6.88 -15.27
N VAL A 57 -20.94 -6.68 -14.08
CA VAL A 57 -19.66 -5.98 -13.91
C VAL A 57 -18.54 -6.94 -14.34
N THR A 58 -17.79 -6.56 -15.38
CA THR A 58 -16.67 -7.38 -15.90
C THR A 58 -15.32 -7.06 -15.26
N GLY A 59 -15.30 -6.07 -14.37
CA GLY A 59 -14.16 -5.67 -13.56
C GLY A 59 -14.25 -4.20 -13.15
N ALA A 60 -13.68 -3.86 -12.00
CA ALA A 60 -13.47 -2.48 -11.57
C ALA A 60 -11.99 -2.07 -11.71
N SER A 61 -11.74 -0.81 -12.06
CA SER A 61 -10.39 -0.22 -12.01
C SER A 61 -10.42 1.09 -11.26
N GLY A 62 -9.67 1.18 -10.16
CA GLY A 62 -9.47 2.39 -9.40
C GLY A 62 -8.16 3.08 -9.78
N ALA A 63 -8.25 4.30 -10.32
CA ALA A 63 -7.10 5.18 -10.44
C ALA A 63 -6.94 5.96 -9.14
N ASP A 64 -6.37 5.35 -8.11
CA ASP A 64 -5.87 6.11 -6.95
C ASP A 64 -4.72 6.99 -7.42
N ASP A 65 -5.02 8.28 -7.60
CA ASP A 65 -4.04 9.33 -7.84
C ASP A 65 -3.47 9.76 -6.49
N THR A 66 -2.42 9.06 -6.06
CA THR A 66 -1.77 9.36 -4.78
C THR A 66 -0.84 10.56 -4.97
N HIS A 67 -1.02 11.61 -4.17
CA HIS A 67 -0.17 12.80 -4.18
C HIS A 67 1.31 12.54 -3.81
N TYR A 68 1.66 11.33 -3.41
CA TYR A 68 2.99 10.91 -2.97
C TYR A 68 3.89 10.50 -4.15
N PRO A 69 5.20 10.82 -4.13
CA PRO A 69 6.17 10.37 -5.13
C PRO A 69 6.16 8.87 -5.41
N VAL A 70 6.04 8.05 -4.36
CA VAL A 70 5.95 6.59 -4.44
C VAL A 70 4.79 6.09 -3.58
N SER A 71 4.00 5.17 -4.11
CA SER A 71 2.95 4.46 -3.36
C SER A 71 3.09 2.96 -3.56
N ILE A 72 3.12 2.22 -2.45
CA ILE A 72 3.21 0.77 -2.42
C ILE A 72 1.86 0.24 -1.95
N ILE A 73 1.18 -0.51 -2.80
CA ILE A 73 -0.09 -1.16 -2.46
C ILE A 73 0.14 -2.67 -2.46
N ALA A 74 -0.17 -3.31 -1.34
CA ALA A 74 -0.07 -4.75 -1.17
C ALA A 74 -1.45 -5.34 -0.85
N TYR A 75 -1.82 -6.39 -1.56
CA TYR A 75 -3.04 -7.16 -1.32
C TYR A 75 -2.71 -8.65 -1.39
N ALA A 76 -3.39 -9.45 -0.58
CA ALA A 76 -2.99 -10.82 -0.27
C ALA A 76 -4.03 -11.88 -0.70
N GLN A 77 -4.46 -11.87 -1.97
CA GLN A 77 -5.42 -12.84 -2.53
C GLN A 77 -5.29 -12.99 -4.05
N PRO A 78 -5.22 -14.23 -4.60
CA PRO A 78 -4.89 -15.49 -3.92
C PRO A 78 -3.41 -15.56 -3.49
N GLU A 79 -2.58 -14.68 -4.04
CA GLU A 79 -1.15 -14.54 -3.74
C GLU A 79 -0.86 -13.10 -3.31
N LEU A 80 0.26 -12.89 -2.61
CA LEU A 80 0.71 -11.54 -2.29
C LEU A 80 1.10 -10.83 -3.59
N THR A 81 0.34 -9.80 -3.95
CA THR A 81 0.69 -8.92 -5.06
C THR A 81 1.06 -7.55 -4.53
N ILE A 82 2.12 -6.98 -5.10
CA ILE A 82 2.61 -5.66 -4.74
C ILE A 82 2.63 -4.78 -5.98
N LYS A 83 1.94 -3.64 -5.90
CA LYS A 83 1.95 -2.59 -6.91
C LYS A 83 2.78 -1.43 -6.39
N VAL A 84 3.81 -1.03 -7.15
CA VAL A 84 4.56 0.21 -6.93
C VAL A 84 4.07 1.23 -7.95
N LYS A 85 3.31 2.22 -7.48
CA LYS A 85 2.95 3.41 -8.25
C LYS A 85 3.98 4.50 -8.00
N HIS A 86 4.25 5.31 -9.02
CA HIS A 86 5.18 6.42 -8.90
C HIS A 86 4.74 7.60 -9.77
N ARG A 87 5.15 8.80 -9.38
CA ARG A 87 5.01 10.00 -10.22
C ARG A 87 6.20 10.08 -11.17
N ALA A 88 5.98 9.85 -12.46
CA ALA A 88 7.04 9.83 -13.47
C ALA A 88 7.88 11.12 -13.53
N GLU A 89 7.30 12.26 -13.15
CA GLU A 89 7.97 13.57 -13.07
C GLU A 89 9.03 13.65 -11.96
N LEU A 90 8.84 12.89 -10.88
CA LEU A 90 9.69 12.91 -9.68
C LEU A 90 10.57 11.68 -9.58
N ILE A 91 10.04 10.53 -9.98
CA ILE A 91 10.66 9.22 -9.88
C ILE A 91 10.67 8.61 -11.29
N PRO A 92 11.84 8.41 -11.91
CA PRO A 92 11.93 7.72 -13.19
C PRO A 92 11.46 6.27 -13.08
N GLN A 93 10.87 5.74 -14.15
CA GLN A 93 10.34 4.37 -14.16
C GLN A 93 11.38 3.32 -13.77
N VAL A 94 12.62 3.44 -14.26
CA VAL A 94 13.73 2.53 -13.89
C VAL A 94 14.02 2.51 -12.39
N VAL A 95 13.79 3.63 -11.69
CA VAL A 95 13.95 3.71 -10.23
C VAL A 95 12.80 3.00 -9.53
N ALA A 96 11.57 3.23 -9.98
CA ALA A 96 10.39 2.54 -9.43
C ALA A 96 10.47 1.02 -9.62
N GLU A 97 10.94 0.55 -10.79
CA GLU A 97 11.20 -0.85 -11.06
C GLU A 97 12.29 -1.42 -10.15
N GLY A 98 13.37 -0.66 -9.91
CA GLY A 98 14.41 -1.02 -8.95
C GLY A 98 13.90 -1.15 -7.52
N ILE A 99 13.01 -0.25 -7.09
CA ILE A 99 12.34 -0.30 -5.78
C ILE A 99 11.50 -1.57 -5.68
N ALA A 100 10.67 -1.87 -6.69
CA ALA A 100 9.83 -3.06 -6.72
C ALA A 100 10.67 -4.35 -6.64
N ALA A 101 11.74 -4.43 -7.44
CA ALA A 101 12.64 -5.58 -7.44
C ALA A 101 13.35 -5.78 -6.08
N ARG A 102 13.82 -4.69 -5.45
CA ARG A 102 14.47 -4.77 -4.14
C ARG A 102 13.49 -5.16 -3.04
N LEU A 103 12.27 -4.66 -3.09
CA LEU A 103 11.21 -5.06 -2.15
C LEU A 103 10.89 -6.56 -2.28
N GLY A 104 10.76 -7.06 -3.51
CA GLY A 104 10.58 -8.49 -3.77
C GLY A 104 11.69 -9.34 -3.16
N MET A 105 12.96 -9.00 -3.41
CA MET A 105 14.10 -9.73 -2.83
C MET A 105 14.10 -9.72 -1.29
N VAL A 106 13.73 -8.60 -0.67
CA VAL A 106 13.66 -8.50 0.80
C VAL A 106 12.55 -9.39 1.35
N LEU A 107 11.39 -9.43 0.69
CA LEU A 107 10.26 -10.25 1.11
C LEU A 107 10.55 -11.74 0.93
N ASP A 108 11.20 -12.13 -0.17
CA ASP A 108 11.63 -13.51 -0.41
C ASP A 108 12.63 -13.97 0.67
N ALA A 109 13.61 -13.12 0.99
CA ALA A 109 14.57 -13.39 2.06
C ALA A 109 13.88 -13.53 3.42
N PHE A 110 12.93 -12.64 3.74
CA PHE A 110 12.19 -12.67 4.99
C PHE A 110 11.26 -13.89 5.10
N ALA A 111 10.67 -14.34 3.99
CA ALA A 111 9.84 -15.55 3.93
C ALA A 111 10.66 -16.82 4.15
N GLY A 112 11.92 -16.84 3.71
CA GLY A 112 12.87 -17.93 3.96
C GLY A 112 13.44 -17.94 5.38
N ASP A 113 13.83 -16.77 5.90
CA ASP A 113 14.32 -16.59 7.27
C ASP A 113 14.06 -15.16 7.78
N ALA A 114 13.09 -15.03 8.69
CA ALA A 114 12.67 -13.76 9.28
C ALA A 114 13.73 -13.13 10.22
N SER A 115 14.84 -13.81 10.51
CA SER A 115 15.93 -13.29 11.33
C SER A 115 17.03 -12.59 10.53
N VAL A 116 17.00 -12.71 9.20
CA VAL A 116 17.97 -12.08 8.30
C VAL A 116 17.91 -10.56 8.44
N ARG A 117 19.10 -9.94 8.55
CA ARG A 117 19.21 -8.48 8.58
C ARG A 117 18.95 -7.91 7.20
N VAL A 118 18.07 -6.91 7.14
CA VAL A 118 17.87 -6.10 5.93
C VAL A 118 19.05 -5.14 5.80
N GLY A 119 19.82 -5.25 4.70
CA GLY A 119 21.00 -4.43 4.41
C GLY A 119 21.46 -4.60 2.97
#